data_AF-A0A9P5XTJ3-F1
#
_entry.id   AF-A0A9P5XTJ3-F1
#
_cell.length_a   1.000
_cell.length_b   1.000
_cell.length_c   1.000
_cell.angle_alpha   90.00
_cell.angle_beta   90.00
_cell.angle_gamma   90.00
#
_symmetry.space_group_name_H-M   'P 1'
#
loop_
_entity.id
_entity.type
_entity.pdbx_description
1 polymer ?
#
loop_
_entity_poly.entity_id
_entity_poly.type
_entity_poly.pdbx_seq_one_letter_code
_entity_poly.pdbx_strand_id
1 'polypeptide(L)'
;MAGLVVDIVKGIQSAVKEDNTNRETFTTGVVAEGRRRWPEYNFVVCHVEHASQWDGIRGQDWDHRHEEVDIVVGGTIGYEIYYARSGIFQRVGDGGYINWAFAGNVQEKSFDGKTLRFASPV
;
A
#
# COMPACT_ATOMS: atom_id res chain seq x y z
N MET A 1 -8.27 -10.75 8.35
CA MET A 1 -8.05 -9.67 7.36
C MET A 1 -7.22 -10.14 6.17
N ALA A 2 -6.10 -10.84 6.39
CA ALA A 2 -5.21 -11.35 5.34
C ALA A 2 -5.90 -11.97 4.09
N GLY A 3 -6.91 -12.84 4.26
CA GLY A 3 -7.61 -13.48 3.13
C GLY A 3 -8.31 -12.50 2.18
N LEU A 4 -8.88 -11.42 2.71
CA LEU A 4 -9.62 -10.45 1.90
C LEU A 4 -8.71 -9.48 1.13
N VAL A 5 -7.49 -9.21 1.64
CA VAL A 5 -6.47 -8.45 0.89
C VAL A 5 -6.10 -9.20 -0.39
N VAL A 6 -5.99 -10.54 -0.31
CA VAL A 6 -5.69 -11.39 -1.48
C VAL A 6 -6.73 -11.24 -2.57
N ASP A 7 -8.00 -11.20 -2.19
CA ASP A 7 -9.10 -11.11 -3.15
C ASP A 7 -9.10 -9.78 -3.90
N ILE A 8 -8.71 -8.68 -3.24
CA ILE A 8 -8.52 -7.38 -3.89
C ILE A 8 -7.36 -7.44 -4.88
N VAL A 9 -6.19 -7.92 -4.43
CA VAL A 9 -4.96 -8.01 -5.22
C VAL A 9 -5.22 -8.79 -6.51
N LYS A 10 -5.81 -9.99 -6.41
CA LYS A 10 -6.14 -10.85 -7.56
C LYS A 10 -7.13 -10.19 -8.54
N GLY A 11 -8.12 -9.47 -8.01
CA GLY A 11 -9.11 -8.75 -8.82
C GLY A 11 -8.46 -7.66 -9.68
N ILE A 12 -7.51 -6.91 -9.11
CA ILE A 12 -6.82 -5.82 -9.82
C ILE A 12 -5.85 -6.37 -10.87
N GLN A 13 -5.06 -7.39 -10.52
CA GLN A 13 -4.10 -8.02 -11.45
C GLN A 13 -4.77 -8.59 -12.71
N SER A 14 -6.01 -9.08 -12.60
CA SER A 14 -6.75 -9.65 -13.74
C SER A 14 -7.27 -8.61 -14.74
N ALA A 15 -7.19 -7.31 -14.43
CA ALA A 15 -7.89 -6.24 -15.17
C ALA A 15 -7.01 -5.38 -16.10
N VAL A 16 -5.68 -5.57 -16.15
CA VAL A 16 -4.75 -4.62 -16.80
C VAL A 16 -3.74 -5.31 -17.75
N LYS A 17 -3.33 -4.61 -18.83
CA LYS A 17 -2.18 -4.96 -19.70
C LYS A 17 -1.34 -3.72 -19.99
N GLU A 18 -0.01 -3.90 -20.07
CA GLU A 18 1.10 -2.91 -20.08
C GLU A 18 1.73 -2.69 -18.69
N ASP A 19 3.06 -2.83 -18.57
CA ASP A 19 3.77 -2.97 -17.28
C ASP A 19 3.63 -1.77 -16.36
N ASN A 20 3.84 -0.56 -16.88
CA ASN A 20 3.74 0.65 -16.05
C ASN A 20 2.31 0.92 -15.61
N THR A 21 1.35 0.73 -16.53
CA THR A 21 -0.08 0.84 -16.25
C THR A 21 -0.52 -0.20 -15.23
N ASN A 22 -0.02 -1.44 -15.33
CA ASN A 22 -0.30 -2.52 -14.37
C ASN A 22 0.16 -2.14 -12.97
N ARG A 23 1.40 -1.66 -12.85
CA ARG A 23 1.99 -1.26 -11.56
C ARG A 23 1.30 -0.06 -10.92
N GLU A 24 0.99 0.98 -11.69
CA GLU A 24 0.27 2.15 -11.18
C GLU A 24 -1.18 1.80 -10.80
N THR A 25 -1.85 0.98 -11.60
CA THR A 25 -3.22 0.51 -11.28
C THR A 25 -3.19 -0.38 -10.04
N PHE A 26 -2.15 -1.20 -9.89
CA PHE A 26 -1.97 -2.04 -8.71
C PHE A 26 -1.86 -1.21 -7.43
N THR A 27 -0.90 -0.29 -7.36
CA THR A 27 -0.67 0.51 -6.16
C THR A 27 -1.89 1.35 -5.80
N THR A 28 -2.45 2.08 -6.77
CA THR A 28 -3.60 2.98 -6.56
C THR A 28 -4.89 2.21 -6.29
N GLY A 29 -5.13 1.12 -7.00
CA GLY A 29 -6.31 0.28 -6.85
C GLY A 29 -6.35 -0.43 -5.50
N VAL A 30 -5.22 -0.98 -5.03
CA VAL A 30 -5.17 -1.68 -3.74
C VAL A 30 -5.48 -0.70 -2.60
N VAL A 31 -4.89 0.50 -2.58
CA VAL A 31 -5.17 1.46 -1.51
C VAL A 31 -6.60 2.01 -1.58
N ALA A 32 -7.14 2.24 -2.78
CA ALA A 32 -8.51 2.72 -2.96
C ALA A 32 -9.53 1.67 -2.53
N GLU A 33 -9.39 0.43 -3.00
CA GLU A 33 -10.30 -0.66 -2.68
C GLU A 33 -10.16 -1.11 -1.22
N GLY A 34 -8.94 -1.16 -0.69
CA GLY A 34 -8.67 -1.42 0.72
C GLY A 34 -9.37 -0.39 1.61
N ARG A 35 -9.22 0.90 1.31
CA ARG A 35 -9.89 1.98 2.03
C ARG A 35 -11.42 1.90 1.93
N ARG A 36 -11.95 1.50 0.78
CA ARG A 36 -13.39 1.35 0.55
C ARG A 36 -13.98 0.19 1.36
N ARG A 37 -13.27 -0.94 1.43
CA ARG A 37 -13.75 -2.14 2.15
C ARG A 37 -13.52 -2.04 3.65
N TRP A 38 -12.43 -1.41 4.07
CA TRP A 38 -12.06 -1.25 5.48
C TRP A 38 -11.73 0.20 5.82
N PRO A 39 -12.76 1.05 5.94
CA PRO A 39 -12.62 2.46 6.27
C PRO A 39 -12.10 2.69 7.70
N GLU A 40 -11.86 1.66 8.49
CA GLU A 40 -11.22 1.75 9.81
C GLU A 40 -9.68 1.61 9.76
N TYR A 41 -9.09 1.31 8.59
CA TYR A 41 -7.64 1.23 8.39
C TYR A 41 -7.13 2.25 7.36
N ASN A 42 -5.88 2.66 7.55
CA ASN A 42 -5.06 3.32 6.55
C ASN A 42 -4.33 2.26 5.73
N PHE A 43 -4.14 2.51 4.44
CA PHE A 43 -3.46 1.61 3.51
C PHE A 43 -2.23 2.29 2.93
N VAL A 44 -1.14 1.53 2.83
CA VAL A 44 0.07 1.93 2.09
C VAL A 44 0.52 0.75 1.25
N VAL A 45 0.81 1.00 -0.02
CA VAL A 45 1.46 0.03 -0.91
C VAL A 45 2.81 0.61 -1.29
N CYS A 46 3.90 -0.16 -1.20
CA CYS A 46 5.25 0.31 -1.51
C CYS A 46 6.14 -0.81 -2.04
N HIS A 47 6.82 -0.57 -3.15
CA HIS A 47 7.83 -1.47 -3.73
C HIS A 47 9.26 -1.11 -3.28
N VAL A 48 9.55 0.19 -3.13
CA VAL A 48 10.91 0.66 -2.78
C VAL A 48 11.23 0.40 -1.31
N GLU A 49 12.51 0.51 -0.95
CA GLU A 49 12.95 0.46 0.45
C GLU A 49 12.14 1.44 1.30
N HIS A 50 11.80 1.03 2.52
CA HIS A 50 11.00 1.83 3.42
C HIS A 50 11.17 1.37 4.87
N ALA A 51 10.75 2.24 5.78
CA ALA A 51 10.62 1.94 7.20
C ALA A 51 9.17 2.22 7.63
N SER A 52 8.68 1.43 8.58
CA SER A 52 7.35 1.61 9.15
C SER A 52 7.36 1.40 10.65
N GLN A 53 6.66 2.26 11.36
CA GLN A 53 6.39 2.12 12.79
C GLN A 53 4.89 2.29 12.99
N TRP A 54 4.19 1.19 13.20
CA TRP A 54 2.75 1.18 13.41
C TRP A 54 2.42 1.09 14.89
N ASP A 55 1.35 1.75 15.30
CA ASP A 55 0.87 1.69 16.67
C ASP A 55 0.03 0.42 16.89
N GLY A 56 -0.02 -0.04 18.14
CA GLY A 56 -0.86 -1.18 18.55
C GLY A 56 -0.23 -2.55 18.26
N ILE A 57 -1.08 -3.58 18.21
CA ILE A 57 -0.66 -4.98 18.16
C ILE A 57 -0.73 -5.48 16.71
N ARG A 58 0.38 -6.05 16.22
CA ARG A 58 0.43 -6.68 14.90
C ARG A 58 -0.59 -7.84 14.80
N GLY A 59 -1.30 -7.93 13.68
CA GLY A 59 -2.38 -8.88 13.44
C GLY A 59 -3.74 -8.43 14.00
N GLN A 60 -3.78 -7.33 14.75
CA GLN A 60 -5.01 -6.72 15.28
C GLN A 60 -5.20 -5.28 14.79
N ASP A 61 -4.24 -4.41 15.08
CA ASP A 61 -4.29 -2.98 14.76
C ASP A 61 -3.56 -2.64 13.46
N TRP A 62 -2.61 -3.50 13.09
CA TRP A 62 -1.90 -3.39 11.83
C TRP A 62 -1.36 -4.73 11.37
N ASP A 63 -1.11 -4.88 10.08
CA ASP A 63 -0.26 -5.92 9.53
C ASP A 63 0.28 -5.48 8.16
N HIS A 64 1.09 -6.34 7.55
CA HIS A 64 1.47 -6.19 6.15
C HIS A 64 1.35 -7.49 5.38
N ARG A 65 1.53 -7.38 4.06
CA ARG A 65 1.65 -8.52 3.17
C ARG A 65 2.50 -8.17 1.96
N HIS A 66 3.37 -9.09 1.59
CA HIS A 66 4.12 -9.05 0.34
C HIS A 66 3.27 -9.62 -0.81
N GLU A 67 3.26 -8.95 -1.95
CA GLU A 67 2.62 -9.41 -3.19
C GLU A 67 3.49 -9.18 -4.41
N GLU A 68 3.63 -10.21 -5.23
CA GLU A 68 4.35 -10.16 -6.50
C GLU A 68 3.39 -9.79 -7.63
N VAL A 69 3.77 -8.77 -8.41
CA VAL A 69 3.02 -8.32 -9.59
C VAL A 69 3.80 -8.70 -10.85
N ASP A 70 3.18 -9.50 -11.72
CA ASP A 70 3.79 -9.90 -13.00
C ASP A 70 4.00 -8.69 -13.92
N ILE A 71 5.18 -8.63 -14.54
CA ILE A 71 5.52 -7.69 -15.59
C ILE A 71 5.96 -8.44 -16.86
N VAL A 72 5.60 -7.90 -18.03
CA VAL A 72 5.87 -8.47 -19.35
C VAL A 72 7.38 -8.61 -19.57
N VAL A 73 8.19 -7.67 -19.09
CA VAL A 73 9.64 -7.73 -19.22
C VAL A 73 10.32 -7.69 -17.86
N GLY A 74 10.88 -8.81 -17.41
CA GLY A 74 11.78 -8.85 -16.25
C GLY A 74 11.29 -9.65 -15.04
N GLY A 75 10.17 -10.37 -15.13
CA GLY A 75 9.68 -11.27 -14.08
C GLY A 75 8.55 -10.66 -13.27
N THR A 76 8.74 -10.51 -11.96
CA THR A 76 7.76 -9.92 -11.04
C THR A 76 8.35 -8.74 -10.29
N ILE A 77 7.47 -7.85 -9.82
CA ILE A 77 7.80 -6.76 -8.90
C ILE A 77 7.06 -6.97 -7.60
N GLY A 78 7.80 -7.15 -6.51
CA GLY A 78 7.27 -7.30 -5.16
C GLY A 78 6.85 -5.97 -4.55
N TYR A 79 5.64 -5.92 -4.00
CA TYR A 79 5.10 -4.79 -3.24
C TYR A 79 4.76 -5.22 -1.82
N GLU A 80 5.08 -4.38 -0.85
CA GLU A 80 4.55 -4.48 0.51
C GLU A 80 3.24 -3.71 0.61
N ILE A 81 2.20 -4.37 1.12
CA ILE A 81 0.87 -3.81 1.36
C ILE A 81 0.65 -3.76 2.87
N TYR A 82 0.63 -2.56 3.43
CA TYR A 82 0.33 -2.30 4.82
C TYR A 82 -1.13 -1.90 5.01
N TYR A 83 -1.70 -2.36 6.11
CA TYR A 83 -2.93 -1.81 6.66
C TYR A 83 -2.75 -1.56 8.16
N ALA A 84 -3.08 -0.36 8.63
CA ALA A 84 -2.82 0.04 10.00
C ALA A 84 -3.83 1.09 10.51
N ARG A 85 -4.16 1.04 11.80
CA ARG A 85 -4.99 2.07 12.44
C ARG A 85 -4.26 3.41 12.53
N SER A 86 -3.01 3.43 12.99
CA SER A 86 -2.19 4.64 13.05
C SER A 86 -0.71 4.30 13.06
N GLY A 87 0.13 5.31 12.83
CA GLY A 87 1.58 5.16 12.89
C GLY A 87 2.30 6.02 11.88
N ILE A 88 3.54 5.65 11.59
CA ILE A 88 4.45 6.36 10.71
C ILE A 88 4.91 5.42 9.61
N PHE A 89 4.87 5.90 8.36
CA PHE A 89 5.47 5.25 7.21
C PHE A 89 6.47 6.18 6.56
N GLN A 90 7.66 5.67 6.22
CA GLN A 90 8.71 6.43 5.56
C GLN A 90 9.24 5.64 4.36
N ARG A 91 9.08 6.16 3.14
CA ARG A 91 9.76 5.57 1.97
C ARG A 91 11.18 6.09 1.82
N VAL A 92 12.06 5.23 1.31
CA VAL A 92 13.43 5.52 0.89
C VAL A 92 13.49 5.30 -0.63
N GLY A 93 13.44 6.38 -1.40
CA GLY A 93 13.49 6.32 -2.87
C GLY A 93 12.42 7.18 -3.55
N ASP A 94 12.17 6.89 -4.83
CA ASP A 94 11.33 7.69 -5.72
C ASP A 94 9.83 7.49 -5.47
N GLY A 95 9.11 8.62 -5.46
CA GLY A 95 7.72 8.72 -5.02
C GLY A 95 6.67 8.67 -6.13
N GLY A 96 6.95 8.05 -7.28
CA GLY A 96 5.96 7.89 -8.34
C GLY A 96 4.90 6.85 -7.96
N TYR A 97 3.65 7.06 -8.38
CA TYR A 97 2.53 6.15 -8.05
C TYR A 97 2.81 4.70 -8.45
N ILE A 98 3.59 4.49 -9.50
CA ILE A 98 4.07 3.17 -9.94
C ILE A 98 4.81 2.38 -8.84
N ASN A 99 5.44 3.06 -7.88
CA ASN A 99 6.25 2.46 -6.82
C ASN A 99 5.54 2.47 -5.47
N TRP A 100 4.62 3.40 -5.24
CA TRP A 100 3.93 3.50 -3.96
C TRP A 100 2.61 4.27 -4.07
N ALA A 101 1.67 3.96 -3.20
CA ALA A 101 0.46 4.73 -3.00
C ALA A 101 0.00 4.62 -1.55
N PHE A 102 -0.84 5.54 -1.09
CA PHE A 102 -1.46 5.46 0.23
C PHE A 102 -2.88 6.02 0.21
N ALA A 103 -3.72 5.55 1.12
CA ALA A 103 -5.06 6.07 1.36
C ALA A 103 -5.41 5.96 2.84
N GLY A 104 -5.94 7.03 3.43
CA GLY A 104 -6.26 7.06 4.84
C GLY A 104 -6.27 8.46 5.45
N ASN A 105 -6.30 8.50 6.78
CA ASN A 105 -6.24 9.70 7.59
C ASN A 105 -4.79 10.13 7.84
N VAL A 106 -4.21 10.85 6.88
CA VAL A 106 -2.86 11.45 7.02
C VAL A 106 -2.95 12.72 7.85
N GLN A 107 -2.26 12.74 8.99
CA GLN A 107 -2.14 13.93 9.84
C GLN A 107 -0.95 14.80 9.44
N GLU A 108 0.17 14.18 9.11
CA GLU A 108 1.40 14.90 8.78
C GLU A 108 2.07 14.26 7.57
N LYS A 109 2.68 15.12 6.75
CA LYS A 109 3.51 14.73 5.63
C LYS A 109 4.78 15.57 5.68
N SER A 110 5.94 14.93 5.62
CA SER A 110 7.22 15.65 5.51
C SER A 110 7.24 16.50 4.24
N PHE A 111 8.06 17.55 4.21
CA PHE A 111 8.16 18.46 3.06
C PHE A 111 8.49 17.73 1.75
N ASP A 112 9.36 16.72 1.80
CA ASP A 112 9.72 15.86 0.66
C ASP A 112 8.69 14.76 0.35
N GLY A 113 7.62 14.70 1.15
CA GLY A 113 6.53 13.74 1.03
C GLY A 113 6.94 12.28 1.21
N LYS A 114 8.10 12.01 1.82
CA LYS A 114 8.60 10.64 2.06
C LYS A 114 8.10 10.04 3.35
N THR A 115 7.83 10.87 4.36
CA THR A 115 7.35 10.45 5.68
C THR A 115 5.90 10.85 5.84
N LEU A 116 5.06 9.90 6.24
CA LEU A 116 3.64 10.07 6.51
C LEU A 116 3.37 9.67 7.95
N ARG A 117 2.64 10.52 8.68
CA ARG A 117 2.00 10.15 9.96
C ARG A 117 0.52 9.93 9.70
N PHE A 118 0.05 8.75 10.05
CA PHE A 118 -1.36 8.38 10.02
C PHE A 118 -1.94 8.40 11.41
N ALA A 119 -3.18 8.85 11.52
CA ALA A 119 -4.01 8.60 12.68
C ALA A 119 -5.11 7.60 12.38
N SER A 120 -5.77 7.14 13.45
CA SER A 120 -6.97 6.33 13.34
C SER A 120 -7.99 7.02 12.44
N PRO A 121 -8.46 6.35 11.38
CA PRO A 121 -9.60 6.84 10.63
C PRO A 121 -10.83 6.99 11.54
N VAL A 122 -11.60 8.03 11.29
CA VAL A 122 -12.90 8.29 11.94
C VAL A 122 -14.05 7.68 11.15
#